data_AF-A0A7Z9ZZC4-F1
#
_entry.id   AF-A0A7Z9ZZC4-F1
#
_cell.length_a   1.000
_cell.length_b   1.000
_cell.length_c   1.000
_cell.angle_alpha   90.00
_cell.angle_beta   90.00
_cell.angle_gamma   90.00
#
_symmetry.space_group_name_H-M   'P 1'
#
loop_
_entity.id
_entity.type
_entity.pdbx_description
1 polymer ?
#
loop_
_entity_poly.entity_id
_entity_poly.type
_entity_poly.pdbx_seq_one_letter_code
_entity_poly.pdbx_strand_id
1 'polypeptide(L)'
;MRASMPGNLRDFAKYVYEVVHHYRRRIRHYEVWNEPHYRGFFRGTPEDYVRLLETAYRAAKSADPNCVIVGGGGISLDALDWAERAFTAGLLRTTFSGSSAALRGLGNSCAATVGRSRSGTPRPPFTPPVSSTL
;
A
#
# COMPACT_ATOMS: atom_id res chain seq x y z
N MET A 1 -5.14 -24.42 -15.20
CA MET A 1 -5.19 -23.00 -15.61
C MET A 1 -4.34 -22.21 -14.63
N ARG A 2 -3.31 -21.48 -15.08
CA ARG A 2 -2.47 -20.65 -14.19
C ARG A 2 -2.90 -19.20 -14.32
N ALA A 3 -3.15 -18.52 -13.20
CA ALA A 3 -3.54 -17.11 -13.20
C ALA A 3 -2.40 -16.27 -13.79
N SER A 4 -2.71 -15.45 -14.78
CA SER A 4 -1.77 -14.54 -15.46
C SER A 4 -2.38 -13.15 -15.47
N MET A 5 -1.55 -12.11 -15.59
CA MET A 5 -2.01 -10.73 -15.70
C MET A 5 -3.13 -10.61 -16.75
N PRO A 6 -4.22 -9.85 -16.50
CA PRO A 6 -5.24 -9.62 -17.50
C PRO A 6 -4.62 -9.07 -18.78
N GLY A 7 -4.88 -9.73 -19.92
CA GLY A 7 -4.37 -9.27 -21.23
C GLY A 7 -4.89 -7.89 -21.63
N ASN A 8 -5.99 -7.45 -21.01
CA ASN A 8 -6.57 -6.12 -21.20
C ASN A 8 -6.96 -5.50 -19.85
N LEU A 9 -6.27 -4.42 -19.48
CA LEU A 9 -6.55 -3.67 -18.24
C LEU A 9 -7.91 -2.96 -18.26
N ARG A 10 -8.50 -2.67 -19.44
CA ARG A 10 -9.83 -2.06 -19.53
C ARG A 10 -10.93 -3.04 -19.11
N ASP A 11 -10.82 -4.30 -19.52
CA ASP A 11 -11.78 -5.33 -19.14
C ASP A 11 -11.68 -5.62 -17.64
N PHE A 12 -10.46 -5.63 -17.11
CA PHE A 12 -10.23 -5.71 -15.67
C PHE A 12 -10.82 -4.51 -14.91
N ALA A 13 -10.62 -3.28 -15.39
CA ALA A 13 -11.20 -2.08 -14.80
C ALA A 13 -12.74 -2.16 -14.78
N LYS A 14 -13.35 -2.60 -15.88
CA LYS A 14 -14.80 -2.81 -15.97
C LYS A 14 -15.27 -3.85 -14.96
N TYR A 15 -14.59 -4.99 -14.86
CA TYR A 15 -14.91 -6.01 -13.87
C TYR A 15 -14.85 -5.45 -12.44
N VAL A 16 -13.77 -4.74 -12.09
CA VAL A 16 -13.62 -4.13 -10.76
C VAL A 16 -14.74 -3.13 -10.48
N TYR A 17 -15.09 -2.29 -11.45
CA TYR A 17 -16.20 -1.34 -11.31
C TYR A 17 -17.52 -2.07 -11.01
N GLU A 18 -17.88 -3.08 -11.80
CA GLU A 18 -19.14 -3.82 -11.64
C GLU A 18 -19.21 -4.51 -10.28
N VAL A 19 -18.13 -5.16 -9.83
CA VAL A 19 -18.08 -5.83 -8.52
C VAL A 19 -18.25 -4.81 -7.39
N VAL A 20 -17.47 -3.73 -7.38
CA VAL A 20 -17.53 -2.72 -6.32
C VAL A 20 -18.88 -2.02 -6.33
N HIS A 21 -19.43 -1.71 -7.50
CA HIS A 21 -20.75 -1.10 -7.64
C HIS A 21 -21.85 -2.03 -7.13
N HIS A 22 -21.77 -3.33 -7.42
CA HIS A 22 -22.76 -4.32 -6.97
C HIS A 22 -22.76 -4.47 -5.44
N TYR A 23 -21.57 -4.53 -4.82
CA TYR A 23 -21.42 -4.71 -3.37
C TYR A 23 -21.27 -3.40 -2.60
N ARG A 24 -21.48 -2.25 -3.24
CA ARG A 24 -21.42 -0.93 -2.60
C ARG A 24 -22.25 -0.92 -1.33
N ARG A 25 -21.70 -0.32 -0.25
CA ARG A 25 -22.29 -0.28 1.10
C ARG A 25 -22.34 -1.60 1.87
N ARG A 26 -21.93 -2.74 1.29
CA ARG A 26 -21.83 -4.04 2.00
C ARG A 26 -20.38 -4.44 2.24
N ILE A 27 -19.54 -4.32 1.21
CA ILE A 27 -18.11 -4.63 1.30
C ILE A 27 -17.34 -3.33 1.19
N ARG A 28 -16.48 -3.06 2.19
CA ARG A 28 -15.65 -1.85 2.23
C ARG A 28 -14.20 -2.07 1.81
N HIS A 29 -13.68 -3.29 1.90
CA HIS A 29 -12.26 -3.56 1.65
C HIS A 29 -12.16 -4.60 0.55
N TYR A 30 -11.34 -4.31 -0.46
CA TYR A 30 -11.07 -5.21 -1.57
C TYR A 30 -9.57 -5.40 -1.70
N GLU A 31 -9.13 -6.65 -1.62
CA GLU A 31 -7.76 -7.02 -1.90
C GLU A 31 -7.60 -7.26 -3.39
N VAL A 32 -6.57 -6.65 -3.99
CA VAL A 32 -6.24 -6.85 -5.39
C VAL A 32 -5.09 -7.84 -5.48
N TRP A 33 -5.46 -9.08 -5.80
CA TRP A 33 -4.58 -10.21 -6.08
C TRP A 33 -3.86 -10.80 -4.86
N ASN A 34 -3.97 -12.12 -4.70
CA ASN A 34 -3.25 -12.88 -3.70
C ASN A 34 -1.80 -13.09 -4.13
N GLU A 35 -0.85 -12.76 -3.26
CA GLU A 35 0.57 -13.10 -3.36
C GLU A 35 1.18 -12.81 -4.74
N PRO A 36 1.19 -11.54 -5.17
CA PRO A 36 1.66 -11.16 -6.51
C PRO A 36 3.16 -11.39 -6.74
N HIS A 37 3.92 -11.66 -5.68
CA HIS A 37 5.34 -12.01 -5.73
C HIS A 37 5.56 -13.47 -6.16
N TYR A 38 4.60 -14.36 -5.92
CA TYR A 38 4.73 -15.77 -6.24
C TYR A 38 4.33 -16.04 -7.70
N ARG A 39 5.26 -16.59 -8.49
CA ARG A 39 5.05 -16.86 -9.93
C ARG A 39 3.94 -17.86 -10.23
N GLY A 40 3.51 -18.66 -9.25
CA GLY A 40 2.34 -19.53 -9.37
C GLY A 40 1.01 -18.77 -9.38
N PHE A 41 0.96 -17.58 -8.78
CA PHE A 41 -0.24 -16.76 -8.66
C PHE A 41 -0.23 -15.56 -9.59
N PHE A 42 0.92 -14.94 -9.86
CA PHE A 42 1.02 -13.80 -10.75
C PHE A 42 2.21 -13.94 -11.70
N ARG A 43 1.95 -13.79 -13.00
CA ARG A 43 2.99 -13.83 -14.04
C ARG A 43 3.14 -12.43 -14.61
N GLY A 44 3.86 -11.60 -13.88
CA GLY A 44 4.20 -10.23 -14.23
C GLY A 44 5.32 -9.70 -13.34
N THR A 45 5.79 -8.49 -13.63
CA THR A 45 6.76 -7.77 -12.81
C THR A 45 6.05 -7.05 -11.64
N PRO A 46 6.78 -6.67 -10.57
CA PRO A 46 6.25 -5.76 -9.54
C PRO A 46 5.59 -4.50 -10.13
N GLU A 47 6.18 -3.95 -11.19
CA GLU A 47 5.69 -2.76 -11.87
C GLU A 47 4.38 -3.04 -12.63
N ASP A 48 4.23 -4.22 -13.23
CA ASP A 48 2.98 -4.66 -13.84
C ASP A 48 1.87 -4.78 -12.80
N TYR A 49 2.20 -5.31 -11.62
CA TYR A 49 1.29 -5.40 -10.50
C TYR A 49 0.82 -4.02 -10.02
N VAL A 50 1.73 -3.05 -9.89
CA VAL A 50 1.34 -1.69 -9.50
C VAL A 50 0.43 -1.03 -10.54
N ARG A 51 0.66 -1.25 -11.85
CA ARG A 51 -0.25 -0.76 -12.90
C ARG A 51 -1.63 -1.42 -12.84
N LEU A 52 -1.68 -2.71 -12.55
CA LEU A 52 -2.93 -3.43 -12.31
C LEU A 52 -3.67 -2.85 -11.09
N LEU A 53 -2.96 -2.63 -10.00
CA LEU A 53 -3.49 -2.06 -8.76
C LEU A 53 -4.03 -0.64 -8.97
N GLU A 54 -3.31 0.21 -9.70
CA GLU A 54 -3.77 1.57 -10.02
C GLU A 54 -5.04 1.55 -10.86
N THR A 55 -5.11 0.61 -11.81
CA THR A 55 -6.32 0.40 -12.62
C THR A 55 -7.51 0.00 -11.76
N ALA A 56 -7.32 -0.97 -10.84
CA ALA A 56 -8.35 -1.37 -9.89
C ALA A 56 -8.77 -0.21 -8.97
N TYR A 57 -7.80 0.54 -8.44
CA TYR A 57 -8.04 1.67 -7.56
C TYR A 57 -8.94 2.72 -8.20
N ARG A 58 -8.61 3.15 -9.42
CA ARG A 58 -9.39 4.17 -10.15
C ARG A 58 -10.82 3.69 -10.44
N ALA A 59 -10.96 2.45 -10.92
CA ALA A 59 -12.27 1.86 -11.21
C ALA A 59 -13.13 1.73 -9.94
N ALA A 60 -12.56 1.18 -8.87
CA ALA A 60 -13.26 1.00 -7.60
C ALA A 60 -13.71 2.33 -7.00
N LYS A 61 -12.82 3.34 -6.94
CA LYS A 61 -13.16 4.68 -6.43
C LYS A 61 -14.23 5.39 -7.24
N SER A 62 -14.31 5.12 -8.55
CA SER A 62 -15.39 5.65 -9.38
C SER A 62 -16.75 4.96 -9.12
N ALA A 63 -16.75 3.71 -8.65
CA ALA A 63 -17.96 2.97 -8.27
C ALA A 63 -18.43 3.29 -6.84
N ASP A 64 -17.50 3.35 -5.88
CA ASP A 64 -17.75 3.70 -4.49
C ASP A 64 -16.55 4.49 -3.92
N PRO A 65 -16.67 5.81 -3.72
CA PRO A 65 -15.58 6.61 -3.15
C PRO A 65 -15.13 6.16 -1.75
N ASN A 66 -16.00 5.47 -1.00
CA ASN A 66 -15.73 5.01 0.37
C ASN A 66 -15.08 3.62 0.43
N CYS A 67 -14.92 2.92 -0.70
CA CYS A 67 -14.24 1.64 -0.70
C CYS A 67 -12.72 1.83 -0.44
N VAL A 68 -12.09 0.81 0.14
CA VAL A 68 -10.66 0.74 0.39
C VAL A 68 -10.07 -0.36 -0.48
N ILE A 69 -9.05 -0.02 -1.25
CA ILE A 69 -8.30 -0.98 -2.05
C ILE A 69 -7.00 -1.31 -1.32
N VAL A 70 -6.81 -2.61 -1.08
CA VAL A 70 -5.62 -3.17 -0.45
C VAL A 70 -4.79 -3.86 -1.52
N GLY A 71 -3.50 -3.56 -1.56
CA GLY A 71 -2.53 -4.20 -2.45
C GLY A 71 -1.40 -4.84 -1.65
N GLY A 72 -0.71 -5.79 -2.27
CA GLY A 72 0.38 -6.55 -1.66
C GLY A 72 -0.09 -7.66 -0.72
N GLY A 73 -1.26 -8.25 -0.97
CA GLY A 73 -1.78 -9.36 -0.17
C GLY A 73 -0.80 -10.52 -0.09
N GLY A 74 -0.50 -10.96 1.13
CA GLY A 74 0.34 -12.13 1.40
C GLY A 74 1.81 -12.03 0.97
N ILE A 75 2.37 -10.83 0.74
CA ILE A 75 3.80 -10.71 0.43
C ILE A 75 4.65 -11.28 1.58
N SER A 76 5.52 -12.23 1.24
CA SER A 76 6.40 -12.92 2.19
C SER A 76 7.70 -12.16 2.42
N LEU A 77 8.34 -12.39 3.58
CA LEU A 77 9.58 -11.71 3.99
C LEU A 77 10.81 -12.14 3.18
N ASP A 78 10.75 -13.24 2.44
CA ASP A 78 11.80 -13.68 1.51
C ASP A 78 11.71 -12.98 0.14
N ALA A 79 10.64 -12.20 -0.10
CA ALA A 79 10.42 -11.46 -1.35
C ALA A 79 10.76 -9.96 -1.23
N LEU A 80 11.76 -9.58 -0.43
CA LEU A 80 12.10 -8.16 -0.16
C LEU A 80 12.42 -7.38 -1.43
N ASP A 81 13.21 -7.93 -2.35
CA ASP A 81 13.55 -7.25 -3.61
C ASP A 81 12.30 -6.95 -4.45
N TRP A 82 11.35 -7.88 -4.46
CA TRP A 82 10.08 -7.69 -5.15
C TRP A 82 9.27 -6.59 -4.48
N ALA A 83 9.20 -6.60 -3.15
CA ALA A 83 8.47 -5.62 -2.35
C ALA A 83 9.05 -4.20 -2.50
N GLU A 84 10.38 -4.06 -2.45
CA GLU A 84 11.07 -2.77 -2.62
C GLU A 84 10.78 -2.16 -4.00
N ARG A 85 10.79 -2.98 -5.05
CA ARG A 85 10.42 -2.54 -6.40
C ARG A 85 8.97 -2.11 -6.49
N ALA A 86 8.05 -2.87 -5.90
CA ALA A 86 6.63 -2.50 -5.84
C ALA A 86 6.42 -1.18 -5.08
N PHE A 87 7.11 -0.99 -3.95
CA PHE A 87 7.05 0.27 -3.20
C PHE A 87 7.57 1.45 -4.02
N THR A 88 8.72 1.28 -4.68
CA THR A 88 9.31 2.29 -5.57
C THR A 88 8.37 2.65 -6.73
N ALA A 89 7.70 1.66 -7.32
CA ALA A 89 6.71 1.87 -8.38
C ALA A 89 5.45 2.61 -7.88
N GLY A 90 5.22 2.69 -6.56
CA GLY A 90 4.16 3.48 -5.95
C GLY A 90 3.00 2.66 -5.40
N LEU A 91 3.25 1.43 -4.94
CA LEU A 91 2.26 0.60 -4.24
C LEU A 91 1.55 1.38 -3.12
N LEU A 92 2.30 2.04 -2.24
CA LEU A 92 1.75 2.81 -1.12
C LEU A 92 0.97 4.04 -1.58
N ARG A 93 1.46 4.73 -2.61
CA ARG A 93 0.74 5.88 -3.20
C ARG A 93 -0.63 5.44 -3.69
N THR A 94 -0.73 4.25 -4.28
CA THR A 94 -1.96 3.75 -4.87
C THR A 94 -2.97 3.30 -3.82
N THR A 95 -2.54 2.62 -2.75
CA THR A 95 -3.46 2.14 -1.71
C THR A 95 -3.87 3.24 -0.71
N PHE A 96 -2.96 4.13 -0.33
CA PHE A 96 -3.22 5.15 0.70
C PHE A 96 -3.74 6.49 0.18
N SER A 97 -3.67 6.78 -1.13
CA SER A 97 -4.13 8.07 -1.68
C SER A 97 -5.64 8.33 -1.49
N GLY A 98 -6.43 7.33 -1.07
CA GLY A 98 -7.88 7.46 -0.87
C GLY A 98 -8.31 7.87 0.53
N SER A 99 -7.39 7.97 1.50
CA SER A 99 -7.70 8.35 2.88
C SER A 99 -7.52 9.85 3.06
N SER A 100 -8.36 10.67 2.41
CA SER A 100 -8.28 12.13 2.57
C SER A 100 -8.85 12.58 3.92
N ALA A 101 -8.03 12.48 4.97
CA ALA A 101 -8.14 13.32 6.18
C ALA A 101 -6.83 13.38 6.99
N ALA A 102 -5.95 12.38 6.91
CA ALA A 102 -4.83 12.26 7.88
C ALA A 102 -3.42 12.58 7.36
N LEU A 103 -3.20 12.81 6.05
CA LEU A 103 -1.83 12.86 5.49
C LEU A 103 -1.47 14.12 4.69
N ARG A 104 -2.27 15.20 4.74
CA ARG A 104 -1.85 16.52 4.21
C ARG A 104 -0.74 17.21 5.05
N GLY A 105 -0.08 16.48 5.95
CA GLY A 105 1.00 16.98 6.81
C GLY A 105 2.36 16.29 6.61
N LEU A 106 2.51 15.35 5.67
CA LEU A 106 3.78 14.66 5.42
C LEU A 106 4.25 14.80 3.95
N GLY A 107 4.00 15.97 3.36
CA GLY A 107 4.67 16.38 2.13
C GLY A 107 6.07 16.90 2.46
N ASN A 108 7.08 16.25 1.88
CA ASN A 108 8.50 16.64 1.83
C ASN A 108 9.38 16.21 3.03
N SER A 109 9.60 14.91 3.20
CA SER A 109 10.80 14.38 3.90
C SER A 109 11.15 12.97 3.42
N CYS A 110 11.30 12.78 2.11
CA CYS A 110 12.01 11.63 1.54
C CYS A 110 12.77 12.14 0.30
N ALA A 111 13.66 13.09 0.55
CA ALA A 111 14.73 13.47 -0.37
C ALA A 111 16.02 13.39 0.44
N ALA A 112 16.99 12.65 -0.08
CA ALA A 112 18.26 12.38 0.54
C ALA A 112 19.00 13.67 0.97
N THR A 113 19.48 13.70 2.21
CA THR A 113 20.67 14.48 2.58
C THR A 113 21.59 13.57 3.38
N VAL A 114 22.54 12.97 2.67
CA VAL A 114 23.82 12.54 3.23
C VAL A 114 24.53 13.80 3.75
N GLY A 115 24.88 13.80 5.03
CA GLY A 115 25.91 14.67 5.61
C GLY A 115 25.47 16.06 6.07
N ARG A 116 25.19 16.22 7.38
CA ARG A 116 25.89 17.19 8.25
C ARG A 116 25.55 16.93 9.71
N SER A 117 26.55 16.61 10.52
CA SER A 117 26.46 16.57 11.98
C SER A 117 26.08 17.95 12.53
N ARG A 118 25.12 18.01 13.46
CA ARG A 118 24.99 19.12 14.41
C ARG A 118 24.75 18.56 15.81
N SER A 119 25.73 18.82 16.67
CA SER A 119 25.70 18.91 18.14
C SER A 119 24.30 19.23 18.68
N GLY A 120 23.74 18.55 19.68
CA GLY A 120 24.35 18.07 20.91
C GLY A 120 23.90 18.97 22.06
N THR A 121 22.75 18.65 22.67
CA THR A 121 22.43 19.04 24.06
C THR A 121 21.95 17.78 24.80
N PRO A 122 22.54 17.40 25.93
CA PRO A 122 22.13 16.19 26.64
C PRO A 122 20.78 16.41 27.33
N ARG A 123 19.89 15.42 27.24
CA ARG A 123 18.69 15.35 28.09
C ARG A 123 19.10 15.00 29.53
N PRO A 124 18.49 15.61 30.56
CA PRO A 124 18.79 15.24 31.95
C PRO A 124 18.30 13.80 32.26
N PRO A 125 18.97 13.10 33.20
CA PRO A 125 18.63 11.72 33.55
C PRO A 125 17.27 11.62 34.24
N PHE A 126 16.54 10.56 33.91
CA PHE A 126 15.25 10.21 34.51
C PHE A 126 15.46 9.61 35.91
N THR A 127 14.85 10.21 36.93
CA THR A 127 14.78 9.66 38.29
C THR A 127 13.42 8.98 38.52
N PRO A 128 13.38 7.66 38.81
CA PRO A 128 12.15 6.98 39.19
C PRO A 128 11.76 7.29 40.66
N PRO A 129 10.46 7.26 41.01
CA PRO A 129 10.02 7.50 42.39
C PRO A 129 10.36 6.30 43.29
N VAL A 130 10.92 6.59 44.47
CA VAL A 130 11.12 5.60 45.54
C VAL A 130 9.78 5.28 46.21
N SER A 131 9.45 3.99 46.30
CA SER A 131 8.33 3.52 47.13
C SER A 131 8.73 3.57 48.61
N SER A 132 7.95 4.28 49.41
CA SER A 132 8.07 4.29 50.86
C SER A 132 7.31 3.07 51.40
N THR A 133 8.04 2.07 51.90
CA THR A 133 7.47 0.96 52.67
C THR A 133 7.41 1.37 54.14
N LEU A 134 6.24 1.20 54.75
CA LEU A 134 6.07 1.10 56.21
C LEU A 134 6.39 -0.32 56.66
#